data_AF-A0AAD6C4P0-F1
#
_entry.id   AF-A0AAD6C4P0-F1
#
_cell.length_a   1.000
_cell.length_b   1.000
_cell.length_c   1.000
_cell.angle_alpha   90.00
_cell.angle_beta   90.00
_cell.angle_gamma   90.00
#
_symmetry.space_group_name_H-M   'P 1'
#
loop_
_entity.id
_entity.type
_entity.pdbx_description
1 polymer ?
#
loop_
_entity_poly.entity_id
_entity_poly.type
_entity_poly.pdbx_seq_one_letter_code
_entity_poly.pdbx_strand_id
1 'polypeptide(L)'
;MPPDPSQEPQRKERQALRPSTGDLHARSYLRHLVLPETALRSTLELLQSYQTVLQADLNLARLFEVPLASDLKAERLQSLFTESNPRALEADQARCTIHWADVVLSSTYEWEQQADGNNHVRVDKGKVEVSKQDHEFITTGLPRQIADPHSYPSDVASEINIVKLTRSQIAPWRDLTVRCSCSPPSVDHSADLCEFSESNNR
;
A
#
# COMPACT_ATOMS: atom_id res chain seq x y z
N MET A 1 71.78 -42.81 -5.76
CA MET A 1 71.61 -41.34 -5.82
C MET A 1 70.56 -40.95 -4.81
N PRO A 2 70.84 -40.02 -3.88
CA PRO A 2 69.82 -39.49 -2.99
C PRO A 2 68.90 -38.52 -3.79
N PRO A 3 67.63 -38.35 -3.40
CA PRO A 3 66.76 -37.35 -4.00
C PRO A 3 67.17 -35.94 -3.54
N ASP A 4 67.10 -35.01 -4.48
CA ASP A 4 67.39 -33.58 -4.35
C ASP A 4 66.36 -32.88 -3.44
N PRO A 5 66.76 -32.12 -2.41
CA PRO A 5 65.86 -31.43 -1.50
C PRO A 5 65.26 -30.12 -2.06
N SER A 6 65.42 -29.81 -3.35
CA SER A 6 64.96 -28.53 -3.94
C SER A 6 63.48 -28.48 -4.38
N GLN A 7 62.59 -29.33 -3.86
CA GLN A 7 61.15 -29.28 -4.15
C GLN A 7 60.28 -29.16 -2.89
N GLU A 8 60.51 -28.14 -2.07
CA GLU A 8 59.54 -27.69 -1.07
C GLU A 8 59.64 -26.17 -0.93
N PRO A 9 58.88 -25.42 -1.75
CA PRO A 9 57.78 -24.67 -1.16
C PRO A 9 56.65 -24.40 -2.17
N GLN A 10 55.96 -25.42 -2.67
CA GLN A 10 54.76 -25.18 -3.51
C GLN A 10 53.52 -25.99 -3.10
N ARG A 11 53.58 -26.70 -1.97
CA ARG A 11 52.45 -27.54 -1.51
C ARG A 11 51.57 -26.91 -0.44
N LYS A 12 51.90 -25.72 0.09
CA LYS A 12 51.10 -25.02 1.12
C LYS A 12 50.21 -23.89 0.60
N GLU A 13 50.29 -23.55 -0.68
CA GLU A 13 49.61 -22.36 -1.24
C GLU A 13 48.50 -22.72 -2.27
N ARG A 14 47.88 -23.89 -2.12
CA ARG A 14 46.69 -24.30 -2.90
C ARG A 14 45.53 -24.80 -2.03
N GLN A 15 45.50 -24.39 -0.77
CA GLN A 15 44.40 -24.66 0.17
C GLN A 15 43.75 -23.39 0.74
N ALA A 16 44.02 -22.22 0.16
CA ALA A 16 43.22 -21.03 0.41
C ALA A 16 42.15 -20.90 -0.68
N LEU A 17 40.90 -20.69 -0.24
CA LEU A 17 39.66 -20.62 -1.02
C LEU A 17 39.04 -21.96 -1.44
N ARG A 18 38.79 -22.85 -0.47
CA ARG A 18 37.51 -23.57 -0.51
C ARG A 18 36.46 -22.62 0.06
N PRO A 19 35.43 -22.21 -0.71
CA PRO A 19 34.31 -21.48 -0.12
C PRO A 19 33.71 -22.37 0.96
N SER A 20 33.52 -21.79 2.15
CA SER A 20 32.84 -22.45 3.27
C SER A 20 31.51 -23.02 2.78
N THR A 21 31.12 -24.18 3.29
CA THR A 21 29.84 -24.81 2.95
C THR A 21 28.65 -23.88 3.23
N GLY A 22 28.81 -22.90 4.12
CA GLY A 22 27.84 -21.82 4.36
C GLY A 22 27.74 -20.81 3.20
N ASP A 23 28.82 -20.57 2.48
CA ASP A 23 28.90 -19.66 1.32
C ASP A 23 28.19 -20.23 0.09
N LEU A 24 28.24 -21.55 -0.07
CA LEU A 24 27.50 -22.27 -1.14
C LEU A 24 26.00 -22.30 -0.87
N HIS A 25 25.59 -22.41 0.40
CA HIS A 25 24.18 -22.31 0.76
C HIS A 25 23.65 -20.89 0.55
N ALA A 26 24.34 -19.86 1.06
CA ALA A 26 23.98 -18.46 0.84
C ALA A 26 23.88 -18.10 -0.65
N ARG A 27 24.82 -18.58 -1.49
CA ARG A 27 24.78 -18.40 -2.95
C ARG A 27 23.66 -19.17 -3.64
N SER A 28 23.26 -20.32 -3.12
CA SER A 28 22.08 -21.06 -3.60
C SER A 28 20.79 -20.29 -3.29
N TYR A 29 20.66 -19.70 -2.09
CA TYR A 29 19.48 -18.92 -1.72
C TYR A 29 19.35 -17.64 -2.54
N LEU A 30 20.47 -16.96 -2.85
CA LEU A 30 20.47 -15.76 -3.69
C LEU A 30 20.17 -16.05 -5.17
N ARG A 31 20.43 -17.25 -5.69
CA ARG A 31 20.04 -17.63 -7.06
C ARG A 31 18.53 -17.69 -7.27
N HIS A 32 17.76 -17.96 -6.21
CA HIS A 32 16.30 -17.97 -6.26
C HIS A 32 15.68 -16.58 -6.05
N LEU A 33 16.50 -15.57 -5.72
CA LEU A 33 16.09 -14.19 -5.48
C LEU A 33 16.58 -13.23 -6.58
N VAL A 34 16.99 -13.74 -7.75
CA VAL A 34 17.23 -12.90 -8.93
C VAL A 34 15.88 -12.50 -9.54
N LEU A 35 15.14 -11.69 -8.79
CA LEU A 35 14.05 -10.91 -9.33
C LEU A 35 14.68 -9.71 -10.05
N PRO A 36 14.35 -9.46 -11.33
CA PRO A 36 14.82 -8.26 -11.99
C PRO A 36 14.37 -7.04 -11.18
N GLU A 37 15.26 -6.08 -10.97
CA GLU A 37 15.02 -4.89 -10.16
C GLU A 37 13.73 -4.15 -10.55
N THR A 38 13.41 -4.19 -11.85
CA THR A 38 12.15 -3.70 -12.41
C THR A 38 10.92 -4.40 -11.83
N ALA A 39 10.93 -5.72 -11.68
CA ALA A 39 9.82 -6.46 -11.10
C ALA A 39 9.63 -6.17 -9.61
N LEU A 40 10.73 -5.98 -8.87
CA LEU A 40 10.67 -5.60 -7.46
C LEU A 40 10.05 -4.20 -7.32
N ARG A 41 10.51 -3.25 -8.13
CA ARG A 41 10.01 -1.87 -8.14
C ARG A 41 8.53 -1.82 -8.49
N SER A 42 8.11 -2.49 -9.56
CA SER A 42 6.69 -2.56 -9.94
C SER A 42 5.83 -3.21 -8.86
N THR A 43 6.34 -4.24 -8.17
CA THR A 43 5.62 -4.87 -7.06
C THR A 43 5.48 -3.91 -5.87
N LEU A 44 6.54 -3.16 -5.53
CA LEU A 44 6.48 -2.17 -4.46
C LEU A 44 5.49 -1.05 -4.78
N GLU A 45 5.50 -0.53 -6.01
CA GLU A 45 4.54 0.48 -6.48
C GLU A 45 3.10 -0.04 -6.39
N LEU A 46 2.87 -1.30 -6.76
CA LEU A 46 1.56 -1.95 -6.64
C LEU A 46 1.10 -2.15 -5.18
N LEU A 47 2.02 -2.55 -4.28
CA LEU A 47 1.69 -2.70 -2.86
C LEU A 47 1.38 -1.34 -2.22
N GLN A 48 2.09 -0.29 -2.61
CA GLN A 48 1.82 1.08 -2.16
C GLN A 48 0.46 1.58 -2.63
N SER A 49 0.05 1.25 -3.86
CA SER A 49 -1.28 1.62 -4.35
C SER A 49 -2.38 0.89 -3.57
N TYR A 50 -2.23 -0.41 -3.30
CA TYR A 50 -3.16 -1.14 -2.43
C TYR A 50 -3.25 -0.54 -1.03
N GLN A 51 -2.10 -0.23 -0.43
CA GLN A 51 -2.06 0.37 0.91
C GLN A 51 -2.81 1.71 0.92
N THR A 52 -2.59 2.56 -0.09
CA THR A 52 -3.24 3.86 -0.19
C THR A 52 -4.76 3.72 -0.29
N VAL A 53 -5.24 2.80 -1.13
CA VAL A 53 -6.68 2.54 -1.32
C VAL A 53 -7.33 2.02 -0.04
N LEU A 54 -6.68 1.07 0.64
CA LEU A 54 -7.19 0.48 1.88
C LEU A 54 -7.16 1.46 3.06
N GLN A 55 -6.14 2.31 3.16
CA GLN A 55 -6.06 3.34 4.22
C GLN A 55 -7.08 4.46 4.03
N ALA A 56 -7.52 4.70 2.80
CA ALA A 56 -8.52 5.71 2.47
C ALA A 56 -9.96 5.15 2.44
N ASP A 57 -10.17 3.90 2.89
CA ASP A 57 -11.45 3.18 2.83
C ASP A 57 -12.12 3.23 1.44
N LEU A 58 -11.29 3.15 0.39
CA LEU A 58 -11.73 3.16 -1.00
C LEU A 58 -11.89 1.72 -1.54
N ASN A 59 -12.75 1.56 -2.55
CA ASN A 59 -13.00 0.29 -3.22
C ASN A 59 -11.80 -0.11 -4.11
N LEU A 60 -11.25 -1.30 -3.89
CA LEU A 60 -10.18 -1.85 -4.73
C LEU A 60 -10.65 -2.10 -6.16
N ALA A 61 -11.92 -2.41 -6.39
CA ALA A 61 -12.48 -2.58 -7.73
C ALA A 61 -12.21 -1.38 -8.64
N ARG A 62 -12.25 -0.16 -8.09
CA ARG A 62 -11.93 1.08 -8.83
C ARG A 62 -10.44 1.18 -9.20
N LEU A 63 -9.53 0.69 -8.34
CA LEU A 63 -8.10 0.63 -8.66
C LEU A 63 -7.82 -0.31 -9.83
N PHE A 64 -8.63 -1.36 -10.00
CA PHE A 64 -8.56 -2.31 -11.11
C PHE A 64 -9.44 -1.89 -12.30
N GLU A 65 -9.94 -0.65 -12.31
CA GLU A 65 -10.80 -0.11 -13.37
C GLU A 65 -12.06 -0.97 -13.63
N VAL A 66 -12.53 -1.71 -12.62
CA VAL A 66 -13.76 -2.49 -12.73
C VAL A 66 -14.95 -1.54 -12.61
N PRO A 67 -15.83 -1.48 -13.61
CA PRO A 67 -16.98 -0.59 -13.57
C PRO A 67 -17.97 -1.08 -12.50
N LEU A 68 -18.33 -0.19 -11.57
CA LEU A 68 -19.34 -0.45 -10.55
C LEU A 68 -20.70 0.11 -11.00
N ALA A 69 -21.79 -0.56 -10.63
CA ALA A 69 -23.13 -0.08 -10.89
C ALA A 69 -23.36 1.28 -10.21
N SER A 70 -22.83 1.47 -9.00
CA SER A 70 -22.84 2.73 -8.27
C SER A 70 -22.22 3.88 -9.06
N ASP A 71 -21.17 3.63 -9.85
CA ASP A 71 -20.50 4.69 -10.61
C ASP A 71 -21.39 5.17 -11.76
N LEU A 72 -21.98 4.23 -12.51
CA LEU A 72 -22.96 4.51 -13.57
C LEU A 72 -24.22 5.21 -13.04
N LYS A 73 -24.60 4.92 -11.80
CA LYS A 73 -25.77 5.52 -11.13
C LYS A 73 -25.43 6.88 -10.52
N ALA A 74 -24.22 7.05 -10.00
CA ALA A 74 -23.71 8.31 -9.48
C ALA A 74 -23.55 9.37 -10.58
N GLU A 75 -23.21 8.99 -11.81
CA GLU A 75 -23.25 9.91 -12.95
C GLU A 75 -24.65 10.52 -13.16
N ARG A 76 -25.70 9.73 -12.94
CA ARG A 76 -27.09 10.20 -13.00
C ARG A 76 -27.53 10.98 -11.76
N LEU A 77 -26.78 10.87 -10.67
CA LEU A 77 -27.09 11.61 -9.45
C LEU A 77 -26.97 13.12 -9.69
N GLN A 78 -26.01 13.57 -10.50
CA GLN A 78 -25.82 14.99 -10.81
C GLN A 78 -27.07 15.62 -11.43
N SER A 79 -27.85 14.87 -12.20
CA SER A 79 -29.08 15.40 -12.83
C SER A 79 -30.27 15.51 -11.87
N LEU A 80 -30.16 14.99 -10.65
CA LEU A 80 -31.21 15.07 -9.64
C LEU A 80 -31.11 16.34 -8.78
N PHE A 81 -29.94 17.01 -8.81
CA PHE A 81 -29.68 18.23 -8.08
C PHE A 81 -30.03 19.46 -8.91
N THR A 82 -30.29 20.57 -8.23
CA THR A 82 -30.66 21.85 -8.86
C THR A 82 -29.53 22.39 -9.75
N GLU A 83 -28.28 22.21 -9.31
CA GLU A 83 -27.08 22.58 -10.05
C GLU A 83 -26.26 21.35 -10.42
N SER A 84 -25.48 21.42 -11.51
CA SER A 84 -24.67 20.29 -11.98
C SER A 84 -23.57 19.89 -11.00
N ASN A 85 -23.02 20.86 -10.27
CA ASN A 85 -22.06 20.62 -9.18
C ASN A 85 -22.32 21.63 -8.05
N PRO A 86 -22.05 21.26 -6.80
CA PRO A 86 -22.12 22.19 -5.68
C PRO A 86 -21.08 23.29 -5.84
N ARG A 87 -21.42 24.51 -5.41
CA ARG A 87 -20.50 25.65 -5.49
C ARG A 87 -19.48 25.57 -4.36
N ALA A 88 -18.21 25.41 -4.70
CA ALA A 88 -17.14 25.40 -3.71
C ALA A 88 -16.90 26.81 -3.11
N LEU A 89 -16.86 26.88 -1.78
CA LEU A 89 -16.56 28.09 -1.01
C LEU A 89 -15.11 28.07 -0.53
N GLU A 90 -14.66 26.93 -0.02
CA GLU A 90 -13.29 26.66 0.38
C GLU A 90 -12.94 25.26 -0.13
N ALA A 91 -11.98 25.15 -1.04
CA ALA A 91 -11.46 23.86 -1.48
C ALA A 91 -10.10 23.66 -0.85
N ASP A 92 -9.94 22.59 -0.05
CA ASP A 92 -8.66 22.27 0.60
C ASP A 92 -7.56 21.95 -0.43
N GLN A 93 -7.97 21.66 -1.67
CA GLN A 93 -7.11 21.61 -2.84
C GLN A 93 -7.64 22.61 -3.88
N ALA A 94 -6.91 23.70 -4.10
CA ALA A 94 -7.28 24.86 -4.91
C ALA A 94 -7.60 24.59 -6.41
N ARG A 95 -7.73 23.31 -6.83
CA ARG A 95 -8.05 22.88 -8.20
C ARG A 95 -8.98 21.67 -8.29
N CYS A 96 -9.46 21.11 -7.18
CA CYS A 96 -10.35 19.97 -7.23
C CYS A 96 -11.81 20.43 -7.29
N THR A 97 -12.47 20.15 -8.41
CA THR A 97 -13.93 20.26 -8.52
C THR A 97 -14.56 19.28 -7.52
N ILE A 98 -15.44 19.79 -6.66
CA ILE A 98 -16.23 18.96 -5.74
C ILE A 98 -17.49 18.52 -6.49
N HIS A 99 -17.72 17.21 -6.55
CA HIS A 99 -18.92 16.65 -7.17
C HIS A 99 -19.98 16.32 -6.12
N TRP A 100 -21.24 16.20 -6.54
CA TRP A 100 -22.32 15.79 -5.62
C TRP A 100 -22.08 14.43 -4.95
N ALA A 101 -21.41 13.49 -5.63
CA ALA A 101 -21.04 12.22 -5.03
C ALA A 101 -20.08 12.42 -3.83
N ASP A 102 -19.15 13.37 -3.91
CA ASP A 102 -18.25 13.70 -2.80
C ASP A 102 -19.01 14.28 -1.61
N VAL A 103 -20.07 15.06 -1.87
CA VAL A 103 -20.90 15.64 -0.82
C VAL A 103 -21.79 14.59 -0.15
N VAL A 104 -22.45 13.76 -0.96
CA VAL A 104 -23.43 12.76 -0.50
C VAL A 104 -22.77 11.58 0.21
N LEU A 105 -21.57 11.19 -0.22
CA LEU A 105 -20.80 10.11 0.39
C LEU A 105 -19.87 10.61 1.50
N SER A 106 -19.87 11.91 1.80
CA SER A 106 -18.95 12.47 2.78
C SER A 106 -19.17 11.88 4.17
N SER A 107 -18.07 11.52 4.82
CA SER A 107 -18.08 11.01 6.19
C SER A 107 -18.27 12.11 7.23
N THR A 108 -17.88 13.34 6.88
CA THR A 108 -17.91 14.53 7.75
C THR A 108 -18.97 15.54 7.33
N TYR A 109 -20.14 15.08 6.89
CA TYR A 109 -21.22 15.97 6.45
C TYR A 109 -21.76 16.81 7.61
N GLU A 110 -21.33 18.07 7.68
CA GLU A 110 -21.78 19.05 8.66
C GLU A 110 -22.32 20.28 7.94
N TRP A 111 -23.45 20.81 8.38
CA TRP A 111 -24.11 21.93 7.70
C TRP A 111 -24.43 23.08 8.65
N GLU A 112 -24.43 24.28 8.10
CA GLU A 112 -24.80 25.52 8.76
C GLU A 112 -25.69 26.35 7.84
N GLN A 113 -26.90 26.63 8.29
CA GLN A 113 -27.83 27.48 7.53
C GLN A 113 -27.37 28.94 7.57
N GLN A 114 -27.33 29.58 6.40
CA GLN A 114 -26.94 30.97 6.25
C GLN A 114 -28.16 31.88 6.09
N ALA A 115 -27.93 33.18 6.29
CA ALA A 115 -28.98 34.21 6.22
C ALA A 115 -29.56 34.41 4.81
N ASP A 116 -28.83 34.00 3.77
CA ASP A 116 -29.28 34.02 2.37
C ASP A 116 -30.24 32.87 2.03
N GLY A 117 -30.45 31.93 2.96
CA GLY A 117 -31.30 30.76 2.79
C GLY A 117 -30.60 29.52 2.23
N ASN A 118 -29.31 29.63 1.88
CA ASN A 118 -28.49 28.49 1.47
C ASN A 118 -27.80 27.86 2.69
N ASN A 119 -27.36 26.62 2.52
CA ASN A 119 -26.62 25.87 3.52
C ASN A 119 -25.15 25.82 3.14
N HIS A 120 -24.29 26.16 4.09
CA HIS A 120 -22.87 25.89 3.98
C HIS A 120 -22.58 24.50 4.54
N VAL A 121 -22.07 23.61 3.70
CA VAL A 121 -21.79 22.22 4.06
C VAL A 121 -20.29 21.98 4.04
N ARG A 122 -19.74 21.48 5.15
CA ARG A 122 -18.39 20.96 5.24
C ARG A 122 -18.41 19.47 4.88
N VAL A 123 -17.44 19.06 4.06
CA VAL A 123 -17.22 17.71 3.55
C VAL A 123 -15.73 17.40 3.58
N ASP A 124 -15.35 16.14 3.34
CA ASP A 124 -13.95 15.68 3.43
C ASP A 124 -12.99 16.46 2.50
N LYS A 125 -13.52 17.05 1.41
CA LYS A 125 -12.77 17.82 0.41
C LYS A 125 -12.82 19.34 0.58
N GLY A 126 -13.55 19.85 1.56
CA GLY A 126 -13.68 21.29 1.82
C GLY A 126 -15.09 21.74 2.19
N LYS A 127 -15.40 23.01 1.91
CA LYS A 127 -16.69 23.65 2.22
C LYS A 127 -17.40 24.05 0.93
N VAL A 128 -18.69 23.69 0.82
CA VAL A 128 -19.54 23.96 -0.34
C VAL A 128 -20.82 24.69 0.06
N GLU A 129 -21.37 25.46 -0.87
CA GLU A 129 -22.70 26.04 -0.79
C GLU A 129 -23.71 25.06 -1.42
N VAL A 130 -24.80 24.79 -0.71
CA VAL A 130 -25.87 23.87 -1.12
C VAL A 130 -27.20 24.57 -0.91
N SER A 131 -28.08 24.54 -1.92
CA SER A 131 -29.41 25.12 -1.79
C SER A 131 -30.22 24.43 -0.68
N LYS A 132 -31.22 25.11 -0.13
CA LYS A 132 -32.11 24.50 0.87
C LYS A 132 -32.76 23.21 0.35
N GLN A 133 -33.23 23.23 -0.89
CA GLN A 133 -33.88 22.08 -1.53
C GLN A 133 -32.92 20.90 -1.71
N ASP A 134 -31.70 21.16 -2.19
CA ASP A 134 -30.70 20.11 -2.38
C ASP A 134 -30.25 19.52 -1.03
N HIS A 135 -30.11 20.35 0.00
CA HIS A 135 -29.83 19.89 1.36
C HIS A 135 -30.94 18.98 1.89
N GLU A 136 -32.21 19.40 1.77
CA GLU A 136 -33.36 18.56 2.14
C GLU A 136 -33.33 17.23 1.38
N PHE A 137 -33.05 17.24 0.07
CA PHE A 137 -32.91 16.03 -0.73
C PHE A 137 -31.77 15.12 -0.24
N ILE A 138 -30.60 15.68 0.08
CA ILE A 138 -29.47 14.92 0.65
C ILE A 138 -29.88 14.24 1.96
N THR A 139 -30.57 14.96 2.84
CA THR A 139 -30.98 14.43 4.15
C THR A 139 -31.99 13.28 4.06
N THR A 140 -32.68 13.10 2.92
CA THR A 140 -33.54 11.93 2.71
C THR A 140 -32.75 10.60 2.67
N GLY A 141 -31.44 10.65 2.41
CA GLY A 141 -30.59 9.48 2.25
C GLY A 141 -30.72 8.75 0.92
N LEU A 142 -31.70 9.10 0.08
CA LEU A 142 -31.86 8.52 -1.27
C LEU A 142 -30.62 8.74 -2.14
N PRO A 143 -29.99 9.94 -2.18
CA PRO A 143 -28.79 10.13 -2.98
C PRO A 143 -27.65 9.19 -2.57
N ARG A 144 -27.52 8.92 -1.27
CA ARG A 144 -26.48 8.03 -0.74
C ARG A 144 -26.72 6.59 -1.17
N GLN A 145 -27.96 6.11 -1.15
CA GLN A 145 -28.29 4.77 -1.64
C GLN A 145 -27.97 4.60 -3.15
N ILE A 146 -28.03 5.68 -3.93
CA ILE A 146 -27.74 5.65 -5.36
C ILE A 146 -26.22 5.62 -5.63
N ALA A 147 -25.43 6.35 -4.84
CA ALA A 147 -24.00 6.50 -5.06
C ALA A 147 -23.12 5.52 -4.27
N ASP A 148 -23.63 4.94 -3.18
CA ASP A 148 -22.85 4.04 -2.33
C ASP A 148 -22.75 2.63 -2.95
N PRO A 149 -21.54 2.15 -3.28
CA PRO A 149 -21.33 0.81 -3.82
C PRO A 149 -21.90 -0.31 -2.94
N HIS A 150 -21.94 -0.12 -1.61
CA HIS A 150 -22.46 -1.12 -0.68
C HIS A 150 -23.98 -1.34 -0.83
N SER A 151 -24.68 -0.42 -1.49
CA SER A 151 -26.11 -0.55 -1.78
C SER A 151 -26.40 -1.57 -2.90
N TYR A 152 -25.38 -1.99 -3.66
CA TYR A 152 -25.51 -2.87 -4.81
C TYR A 152 -24.80 -4.20 -4.60
N PRO A 153 -25.52 -5.33 -4.52
CA PRO A 153 -24.91 -6.65 -4.36
C PRO A 153 -23.91 -7.02 -5.46
N SER A 154 -24.10 -6.51 -6.68
CA SER A 154 -23.16 -6.67 -7.80
C SER A 154 -21.81 -6.04 -7.52
N ASP A 155 -21.81 -4.85 -6.92
CA ASP A 155 -20.60 -4.06 -6.68
C ASP A 155 -19.82 -4.68 -5.52
N VAL A 156 -20.53 -5.12 -4.48
CA VAL A 156 -19.95 -5.91 -3.39
C VAL A 156 -19.33 -7.21 -3.91
N ALA A 157 -19.99 -7.91 -4.84
CA ALA A 157 -19.45 -9.13 -5.43
C ALA A 157 -18.17 -8.85 -6.25
N SER A 158 -18.16 -7.76 -7.02
CA SER A 158 -16.98 -7.30 -7.76
C SER A 158 -15.82 -6.98 -6.81
N GLU A 159 -16.08 -6.24 -5.73
CA GLU A 159 -15.08 -5.90 -4.71
C GLU A 159 -14.50 -7.17 -4.07
N ILE A 160 -15.35 -8.12 -3.66
CA ILE A 160 -14.91 -9.41 -3.09
C ILE A 160 -14.01 -10.18 -4.08
N ASN A 161 -14.36 -10.19 -5.36
CA ASN A 161 -13.56 -10.88 -6.38
C ASN A 161 -12.19 -10.22 -6.55
N ILE A 162 -12.13 -8.89 -6.52
CA ILE A 162 -10.87 -8.15 -6.59
C ILE A 162 -10.03 -8.33 -5.34
N VAL A 163 -10.62 -8.30 -4.14
CA VAL A 163 -9.91 -8.63 -2.89
C VAL A 163 -9.28 -10.02 -2.95
N LYS A 164 -9.98 -11.02 -3.48
CA LYS A 164 -9.43 -12.38 -3.69
C LYS A 164 -8.25 -12.36 -4.66
N LEU A 165 -8.36 -11.63 -5.77
CA LEU A 165 -7.29 -11.48 -6.75
C LEU A 165 -6.05 -10.82 -6.12
N THR A 166 -6.22 -9.67 -5.46
CA THR A 166 -5.16 -8.96 -4.75
C THR A 166 -4.48 -9.85 -3.73
N ARG A 167 -5.24 -10.61 -2.93
CA ARG A 167 -4.69 -11.57 -1.98
C ARG A 167 -3.83 -12.63 -2.65
N SER A 168 -4.24 -13.14 -3.81
CA SER A 168 -3.45 -14.12 -4.56
C SER A 168 -2.15 -13.54 -5.11
N GLN A 169 -2.14 -12.26 -5.51
CA GLN A 169 -0.93 -11.57 -6.00
C GLN A 169 0.07 -11.28 -4.88
N ILE A 170 -0.40 -11.00 -3.66
CA ILE A 170 0.46 -10.71 -2.51
C ILE A 170 0.98 -11.99 -1.84
N ALA A 171 0.30 -13.13 -2.02
CA ALA A 171 0.64 -14.39 -1.33
C ALA A 171 2.12 -14.84 -1.51
N PRO A 172 2.72 -14.82 -2.72
CA PRO A 172 4.12 -15.21 -2.90
C PRO A 172 5.09 -14.32 -2.12
N TRP A 173 4.80 -13.03 -2.05
CA TRP A 173 5.64 -12.03 -1.36
C TRP A 173 5.55 -12.17 0.15
N ARG A 174 4.37 -12.48 0.67
CA ARG A 174 4.18 -12.79 2.09
C ARG A 174 4.97 -14.03 2.50
N ASP A 175 4.94 -15.07 1.68
CA ASP A 175 5.65 -16.31 1.97
C ASP A 175 7.18 -16.13 1.92
N LEU A 176 7.67 -15.23 1.05
CA LEU A 176 9.08 -14.83 1.00
C LEU A 176 9.50 -14.00 2.22
N THR A 177 8.68 -13.04 2.66
CA THR A 177 8.99 -12.23 3.86
C THR A 177 9.06 -13.07 5.12
N VAL A 178 8.15 -14.04 5.30
CA VAL A 178 8.21 -15.01 6.41
C VAL A 178 9.50 -15.84 6.35
N ARG A 179 9.88 -16.34 5.16
CA ARG A 179 11.12 -17.12 5.00
C ARG A 179 12.38 -16.30 5.29
N CYS A 180 12.41 -15.03 4.90
CA CYS A 180 13.54 -14.13 5.18
C CYS A 180 13.60 -13.69 6.65
N SER A 181 12.46 -13.55 7.32
CA SER A 181 12.38 -13.18 8.74
C SER A 181 12.59 -14.35 9.72
N CYS A 182 12.52 -15.59 9.24
CA CYS A 182 12.86 -16.79 10.01
C CYS A 182 14.34 -17.21 9.93
N SER A 183 15.24 -16.41 9.34
CA SER A 183 16.68 -16.63 9.54
C SER A 183 17.02 -16.33 11.00
N PRO A 184 17.47 -17.30 11.81
CA PRO A 184 17.91 -17.01 13.16
C PRO A 184 19.09 -16.03 13.11
N PRO A 185 19.23 -15.10 14.08
CA PRO A 185 20.52 -14.47 14.28
C PRO A 185 21.51 -15.59 14.52
N SER A 186 22.52 -15.72 13.66
CA SER A 186 23.65 -16.61 13.91
C SER A 186 24.37 -16.07 15.13
N VAL A 187 24.02 -16.57 16.32
CA VAL A 187 24.74 -16.28 17.56
C VAL A 187 25.93 -17.22 17.62
N ASP A 188 27.10 -16.58 17.58
CA ASP A 188 28.38 -16.87 18.22
C ASP A 188 29.03 -18.26 18.13
N HIS A 189 30.28 -18.24 17.67
CA HIS A 189 31.33 -19.00 18.34
C HIS A 189 32.20 -18.03 19.14
N SER A 190 31.92 -17.97 20.44
CA SER A 190 32.92 -17.62 21.44
C SER A 190 34.04 -18.65 21.38
N ALA A 191 35.28 -18.20 21.21
CA ALA A 191 36.38 -18.53 22.12
C ALA A 191 37.71 -17.96 21.60
N ASP A 192 38.36 -17.23 22.51
CA ASP A 192 39.78 -17.34 22.84
C ASP A 192 40.81 -16.33 22.29
N LEU A 193 41.44 -15.71 23.31
CA LEU A 193 42.79 -15.15 23.43
C LEU A 193 42.98 -13.66 23.10
N CYS A 194 43.00 -12.85 24.15
CA CYS A 194 44.25 -12.23 24.61
C CYS A 194 44.08 -11.68 26.05
N GLU A 195 44.58 -12.44 27.03
CA GLU A 195 45.17 -11.89 28.24
C GLU A 195 46.43 -11.09 27.88
N PHE A 196 46.59 -9.91 28.50
CA PHE A 196 47.81 -9.20 28.95
C PHE A 196 47.45 -7.71 29.03
N SER A 197 47.58 -6.97 30.12
CA SER A 197 48.16 -7.20 31.44
C SER A 197 47.86 -5.95 32.27
N GLU A 198 47.52 -6.15 33.54
CA GLU A 198 47.49 -5.09 34.56
C GLU A 198 48.88 -4.47 34.77
N SER A 199 48.91 -3.16 35.01
CA SER A 199 49.85 -2.36 35.84
C SER A 199 49.79 -0.92 35.31
N ASN A 200 49.62 0.17 36.07
CA ASN A 200 49.79 0.39 37.48
C ASN A 200 49.11 1.72 37.87
N ASN A 201 48.70 1.81 39.13
CA ASN A 201 48.19 2.97 39.86
C ASN A 201 48.94 4.31 39.63
N ARG A 202 48.21 5.37 39.24
CA ARG A 202 48.00 6.67 39.94
C ARG A 202 47.66 7.79 38.97
#